data_AF-A0A966XFB0-F1
#
_entry.id   AF-A0A966XFB0-F1
#
_cell.length_a   1.000
_cell.length_b   1.000
_cell.length_c   1.000
_cell.angle_alpha   90.00
_cell.angle_beta   90.00
_cell.angle_gamma   90.00
#
_symmetry.space_group_name_H-M   'P 1'
#
loop_
_entity.id
_entity.type
_entity.pdbx_description
1 polymer ?
#
loop_
_entity_poly.entity_id
_entity_poly.type
_entity_poly.pdbx_seq_one_letter_code
_entity_poly.pdbx_strand_id
1 'polypeptide(L)'
;MDLSPHEREAALRLALLSEDFAAVAAMMAPDNAHDALIKAVAMNDFSDIVPNTTIGSVVSEAFRSGRVPFSVSNLIEQHKLGEAILTAIIQFEKGSRGDLQDLMDSLSTLRFLGLNETAQRATLHLLIVGDHEN
;
A
#
# COMPACT_ATOMS: atom_id res chain seq x y z
N MET A 1 -7.61 -30.69 -5.21
CA MET A 1 -8.45 -29.83 -6.07
C MET A 1 -7.49 -29.27 -7.11
N ASP A 2 -7.55 -29.72 -8.36
CA ASP A 2 -6.64 -29.23 -9.41
C ASP A 2 -7.17 -27.88 -9.91
N LEU A 3 -6.56 -26.80 -9.45
CA LEU A 3 -6.82 -25.45 -9.96
C LEU A 3 -6.01 -25.24 -11.24
N SER A 4 -6.62 -24.68 -12.28
CA SER A 4 -5.91 -24.19 -13.47
C SER A 4 -4.94 -23.06 -13.11
N PRO A 5 -3.96 -22.72 -13.98
CA PRO A 5 -3.04 -21.61 -13.72
C PRO A 5 -3.74 -20.28 -13.38
N HIS A 6 -4.79 -19.92 -14.12
CA HIS A 6 -5.56 -18.70 -13.90
C HIS A 6 -6.33 -18.72 -12.57
N GLU A 7 -6.91 -19.86 -12.18
CA GLU A 7 -7.59 -19.99 -10.89
C GLU A 7 -6.61 -19.91 -9.71
N ARG A 8 -5.38 -20.42 -9.86
CA ARG A 8 -4.33 -20.26 -8.85
C ARG A 8 -3.92 -18.79 -8.69
N GLU A 9 -3.76 -18.07 -9.80
CA GLU A 9 -3.46 -16.64 -9.76
C GLU A 9 -4.58 -15.84 -9.08
N ALA A 10 -5.84 -16.09 -9.44
CA ALA A 10 -6.98 -15.45 -8.80
C ALA A 10 -7.07 -15.78 -7.30
N ALA A 11 -6.86 -17.05 -6.93
CA ALA A 11 -6.84 -17.46 -5.52
C ALA A 11 -5.70 -16.78 -4.74
N LEU A 12 -4.52 -16.62 -5.35
CA LEU A 12 -3.40 -15.89 -4.75
C LEU A 12 -3.74 -14.41 -4.53
N ARG A 13 -4.29 -13.74 -5.55
CA ARG A 13 -4.73 -12.34 -5.44
C ARG A 13 -5.76 -12.16 -4.33
N LEU A 14 -6.75 -13.06 -4.24
CA LEU A 14 -7.75 -13.03 -3.15
C LEU A 14 -7.12 -13.29 -1.78
N ALA A 15 -6.18 -14.23 -1.68
CA ALA A 15 -5.48 -14.52 -0.42
C ALA A 15 -4.64 -13.32 0.07
N LEU A 16 -4.05 -12.54 -0.85
CA LEU A 16 -3.34 -11.30 -0.54
C LEU A 16 -4.25 -10.15 -0.06
N LEU A 17 -5.57 -10.28 -0.22
CA LEU A 17 -6.56 -9.34 0.33
C LEU A 17 -7.11 -9.77 1.70
N SER A 18 -6.66 -10.92 2.22
CA SER A 18 -7.04 -11.42 3.54
C SER A 18 -6.15 -10.86 4.66
N GLU A 19 -6.45 -11.22 5.91
CA GLU A 19 -5.61 -10.88 7.07
C GLU A 19 -4.26 -11.62 7.04
N ASP A 20 -4.17 -12.75 6.33
CA ASP A 20 -2.94 -13.56 6.20
C ASP A 20 -2.01 -13.09 5.07
N PHE A 21 -2.22 -11.89 4.51
CA PHE A 21 -1.52 -11.40 3.32
C PHE A 21 0.01 -11.50 3.42
N ALA A 22 0.59 -11.27 4.61
CA ALA A 22 2.03 -11.35 4.81
C ALA A 22 2.56 -12.79 4.69
N ALA A 23 1.83 -13.77 5.23
CA ALA A 23 2.19 -15.18 5.12
C ALA A 23 2.08 -15.66 3.66
N VAL A 24 1.03 -15.20 2.96
CA VAL A 24 0.83 -15.48 1.54
C VAL A 24 1.97 -14.88 0.69
N ALA A 25 2.30 -13.61 0.93
CA ALA A 25 3.37 -12.91 0.20
C ALA A 25 4.76 -13.52 0.44
N ALA A 26 5.01 -14.05 1.65
CA ALA A 26 6.27 -14.74 1.96
C ALA A 26 6.52 -15.96 1.04
N MET A 27 5.45 -16.66 0.64
CA MET A 27 5.51 -17.82 -0.25
C MET A 27 5.47 -17.45 -1.74
N MET A 28 5.17 -16.19 -2.07
CA MET A 28 5.05 -15.72 -3.44
C MET A 28 6.42 -15.61 -4.13
N ALA A 29 6.51 -16.13 -5.35
CA ALA A 29 7.60 -15.82 -6.28
C ALA A 29 7.08 -14.79 -7.30
N PRO A 30 7.58 -13.54 -7.27
CA PRO A 30 7.08 -12.52 -8.19
C PRO A 30 7.56 -12.78 -9.62
N ASP A 31 6.64 -12.79 -10.59
CA ASP A 31 6.95 -13.02 -12.00
C ASP A 31 7.28 -11.72 -12.75
N ASN A 32 6.80 -10.58 -12.25
CA ASN A 32 6.99 -9.27 -12.84
C ASN A 32 7.17 -8.17 -11.76
N ALA A 33 7.44 -6.94 -12.19
CA ALA A 33 7.68 -5.81 -11.29
C ALA A 33 6.45 -5.42 -10.44
N HIS A 34 5.24 -5.65 -10.95
CA HIS A 34 4.00 -5.39 -10.20
C HIS A 34 3.84 -6.39 -9.05
N ASP A 35 4.06 -7.68 -9.30
CA ASP A 35 4.06 -8.72 -8.25
C ASP A 35 5.16 -8.47 -7.22
N ALA A 36 6.34 -8.02 -7.68
CA ALA A 36 7.44 -7.64 -6.78
C ALA A 36 7.04 -6.48 -5.86
N LEU A 37 6.36 -5.45 -6.39
CA LEU A 37 5.84 -4.34 -5.60
C LEU A 37 4.79 -4.81 -4.59
N ILE A 38 3.84 -5.66 -5.00
CA ILE A 38 2.84 -6.26 -4.10
C ILE A 38 3.54 -7.02 -2.96
N LYS A 39 4.55 -7.84 -3.28
CA LYS A 39 5.34 -8.54 -2.27
C LYS A 39 6.02 -7.58 -1.30
N ALA A 40 6.64 -6.52 -1.82
CA ALA A 40 7.34 -5.53 -1.02
C ALA A 40 6.41 -4.79 -0.06
N VAL A 41 5.22 -4.39 -0.52
CA VAL A 41 4.19 -3.79 0.33
C VAL A 41 3.80 -4.77 1.42
N ALA A 42 3.47 -6.02 1.07
CA ALA A 42 3.05 -7.03 2.04
C ALA A 42 4.12 -7.36 3.09
N MET A 43 5.39 -7.43 2.67
CA MET A 43 6.53 -7.76 3.53
C MET A 43 7.13 -6.53 4.23
N ASN A 44 6.67 -5.32 3.88
CA ASN A 44 7.28 -4.04 4.26
C ASN A 44 8.80 -3.98 3.95
N ASP A 45 9.21 -4.57 2.82
CA ASP A 45 10.61 -4.63 2.39
C ASP A 45 10.74 -4.12 0.95
N PHE A 46 11.36 -2.94 0.82
CA PHE A 46 11.51 -2.22 -0.45
C PHE A 46 12.98 -2.14 -0.90
N SER A 47 13.86 -2.96 -0.30
CA SER A 47 15.31 -2.91 -0.50
C SER A 47 15.71 -3.16 -1.95
N ASP A 48 15.05 -4.11 -2.62
CA ASP A 48 15.34 -4.52 -4.00
C ASP A 48 14.31 -4.04 -5.03
N ILE A 49 13.44 -3.11 -4.65
CA ILE A 49 12.37 -2.62 -5.54
C ILE A 49 12.88 -1.51 -6.43
N VAL A 50 12.77 -1.71 -7.74
CA VAL A 50 12.93 -0.67 -8.76
C VAL A 50 11.55 -0.38 -9.36
N PRO A 51 10.90 0.72 -8.98
CA PRO A 51 9.57 1.04 -9.48
C PRO A 51 9.61 1.33 -10.99
N ASN A 52 8.66 0.76 -11.73
CA ASN A 52 8.52 0.97 -13.18
C ASN A 52 7.21 1.70 -13.56
N THR A 53 6.40 2.08 -12.57
CA THR A 53 5.17 2.87 -12.73
C THR A 53 5.18 4.08 -11.79
N THR A 54 4.40 5.11 -12.13
CA THR A 54 4.29 6.31 -11.28
C THR A 54 3.70 5.99 -9.91
N ILE A 55 2.65 5.17 -9.86
CA ILE A 55 2.05 4.71 -8.60
C ILE A 55 3.03 3.86 -7.78
N GLY A 56 3.79 2.98 -8.44
CA GLY A 56 4.82 2.16 -7.77
C GLY A 56 5.94 3.00 -7.18
N SER A 57 6.32 4.09 -7.86
CA SER A 57 7.30 5.05 -7.33
C SER A 57 6.78 5.75 -6.08
N VAL A 58 5.53 6.21 -6.12
CA VAL A 58 4.86 6.88 -5.01
C VAL A 58 4.75 5.96 -3.79
N VAL A 59 4.25 4.74 -3.99
CA VAL A 59 4.16 3.73 -2.94
C VAL A 59 5.54 3.41 -2.38
N SER A 60 6.53 3.16 -3.22
CA SER A 60 7.87 2.80 -2.74
C SER A 60 8.51 3.90 -1.92
N GLU A 61 8.40 5.16 -2.33
CA GLU A 61 8.91 6.30 -1.57
C GLU A 61 8.15 6.47 -0.25
N ALA A 62 6.82 6.38 -0.25
CA ALA A 62 6.01 6.47 0.97
C ALA A 62 6.40 5.41 2.01
N PHE A 63 6.77 4.21 1.56
CA PHE A 63 7.19 3.11 2.42
C PHE A 63 8.69 3.14 2.82
N ARG A 64 9.59 3.65 1.98
CA ARG A 64 11.02 3.77 2.33
C ARG A 64 11.32 4.97 3.22
N SER A 65 10.79 6.12 2.85
CA SER A 65 11.24 7.44 3.32
C SER A 65 10.10 8.41 3.57
N GLY A 66 8.86 7.90 3.70
CA GLY A 66 7.66 8.68 3.95
C GLY A 66 7.90 9.81 4.95
N ARG A 67 7.71 11.04 4.49
CA ARG A 67 7.89 12.25 5.30
C ARG A 67 6.57 12.59 5.95
N VAL A 68 6.63 13.02 7.20
CA VAL A 68 5.45 13.52 7.91
C VAL A 68 5.08 14.88 7.33
N PRO A 69 3.88 15.06 6.75
CA PRO A 69 3.44 16.37 6.29
C PRO A 69 3.35 17.34 7.47
N PHE A 70 3.72 18.60 7.26
CA PHE A 70 3.69 19.61 8.33
C PHE A 70 2.29 19.78 8.95
N SER A 71 1.24 19.64 8.15
CA SER A 71 -0.16 19.65 8.59
C SER A 71 -0.44 18.56 9.64
N VAL A 72 0.13 17.37 9.47
CA VAL A 72 -0.02 16.25 10.39
C VAL A 72 0.71 16.53 11.70
N SER A 73 1.95 17.02 11.64
CA SER A 73 2.70 17.41 12.85
C SER A 73 1.91 18.40 13.70
N ASN A 74 1.31 19.41 13.08
CA ASN A 74 0.46 20.39 13.78
C ASN A 74 -0.77 19.77 14.45
N LEU A 75 -1.42 18.78 13.82
CA LEU A 75 -2.57 18.10 14.41
C LEU A 75 -2.16 17.28 15.63
N ILE A 76 -1.00 16.62 15.57
CA ILE A 76 -0.47 15.85 16.71
C ILE A 76 -0.11 16.76 17.88
N GLU A 77 0.55 17.89 17.62
CA GLU A 77 0.86 18.90 18.64
C GLU A 77 -0.42 19.48 19.30
N GLN A 78 -1.52 19.54 18.56
CA GLN A 78 -2.83 19.98 19.06
C GLN A 78 -3.64 18.87 19.75
N HIS A 79 -3.06 17.67 19.98
CA HIS A 79 -3.76 16.49 20.51
C HIS A 79 -4.94 16.01 19.65
N LYS A 80 -4.90 16.23 18.34
CA LYS A 80 -5.96 15.88 17.38
C LYS A 80 -5.61 14.63 16.56
N LEU A 81 -5.18 13.56 17.24
CA LEU A 81 -4.81 12.30 16.57
C LEU A 81 -5.95 11.74 15.71
N GLY A 82 -7.19 11.77 16.20
CA GLY A 82 -8.35 11.27 15.45
C GLY A 82 -8.59 12.05 14.16
N GLU A 83 -8.40 13.37 14.17
CA GLU A 83 -8.51 14.20 12.98
C GLU A 83 -7.41 13.85 11.97
N ALA A 84 -6.16 13.69 12.42
CA ALA A 84 -5.05 13.29 11.56
C ALA A 84 -5.30 11.95 10.85
N ILE A 85 -5.86 10.97 11.57
CA ILE A 85 -6.21 9.66 10.99
C ILE A 85 -7.34 9.81 9.95
N LEU A 86 -8.41 10.53 10.27
CA LEU A 86 -9.53 10.75 9.34
C LEU A 86 -9.10 11.51 8.09
N THR A 87 -8.25 12.53 8.24
CA THR A 87 -7.67 13.26 7.12
C THR A 87 -6.85 12.33 6.23
N ALA A 88 -5.99 11.48 6.80
CA ALA A 88 -5.20 10.53 6.03
C ALA A 88 -6.07 9.53 5.26
N ILE A 89 -7.18 9.05 5.85
CA ILE A 89 -8.13 8.16 5.15
C ILE A 89 -8.77 8.87 3.95
N ILE A 90 -9.21 10.11 4.12
CA ILE A 90 -9.82 10.91 3.04
C ILE A 90 -8.80 11.18 1.92
N GLN A 91 -7.55 11.49 2.28
CA GLN A 91 -6.47 11.68 1.31
C GLN A 91 -6.16 10.37 0.57
N PHE A 92 -6.13 9.23 1.26
CA PHE A 92 -5.92 7.94 0.62
C PHE A 92 -6.99 7.65 -0.44
N GLU A 93 -8.27 7.91 -0.15
CA GLU A 93 -9.38 7.72 -1.09
C GLU A 93 -9.30 8.64 -2.33
N LYS A 94 -8.79 9.87 -2.16
CA LYS A 94 -8.51 10.76 -3.30
C LYS A 94 -7.32 10.25 -4.10
N GLY A 95 -6.27 9.84 -3.40
CA GLY A 95 -5.04 9.37 -4.02
C GLY A 95 -5.20 8.05 -4.77
N SER A 96 -6.06 7.15 -4.30
CA SER A 96 -6.44 5.94 -5.02
C SER A 96 -7.19 6.21 -6.33
N ARG A 97 -7.69 7.44 -6.53
CA ARG A 97 -8.35 7.91 -7.77
C ARG A 97 -7.44 8.76 -8.66
N GLY A 98 -6.15 8.85 -8.34
CA GLY A 98 -5.13 9.47 -9.19
C GLY A 98 -4.42 10.69 -8.60
N ASP A 99 -4.81 11.17 -7.41
CA ASP A 99 -4.03 12.22 -6.73
C ASP A 99 -2.81 11.62 -6.02
N LEU A 100 -1.72 11.49 -6.77
CA LEU A 100 -0.51 10.81 -6.29
C LEU A 100 0.18 11.52 -5.11
N GLN A 101 -0.04 12.83 -4.91
CA GLN A 101 0.47 13.54 -3.73
C GLN A 101 -0.35 13.18 -2.49
N ASP A 102 -1.68 13.20 -2.60
CA ASP A 102 -2.55 12.75 -1.51
C ASP A 102 -2.32 11.27 -1.15
N LEU A 103 -1.99 10.42 -2.14
CA LEU A 103 -1.60 9.02 -1.89
C LEU A 103 -0.27 8.94 -1.09
N MET A 104 0.74 9.72 -1.47
CA MET A 104 2.02 9.76 -0.77
C MET A 104 1.85 10.22 0.69
N ASP A 105 1.13 11.33 0.87
CA ASP A 105 0.95 11.98 2.18
C ASP A 105 0.12 11.09 3.10
N SER A 106 -0.96 10.49 2.61
CA SER A 106 -1.79 9.57 3.40
C SER A 106 -1.01 8.34 3.86
N LEU A 107 -0.26 7.69 2.97
CA LEU A 107 0.57 6.53 3.33
C LEU A 107 1.67 6.90 4.32
N SER A 108 2.37 7.99 4.09
CA SER A 108 3.41 8.48 5.02
C SER A 108 2.83 8.80 6.39
N THR A 109 1.63 9.40 6.43
CA THR A 109 0.92 9.74 7.66
C THR A 109 0.49 8.49 8.43
N LEU A 110 -0.20 7.54 7.78
CA LEU A 110 -0.66 6.31 8.43
C LEU A 110 0.52 5.56 9.06
N ARG A 111 1.63 5.45 8.32
CA ARG A 111 2.85 4.81 8.82
C ARG A 111 3.48 5.55 10.00
N PHE A 112 3.57 6.88 9.92
CA PHE A 112 4.07 7.70 11.02
C PHE A 112 3.24 7.55 12.30
N LEU A 113 1.92 7.39 12.16
CA LEU A 113 1.00 7.19 13.28
C LEU A 113 0.98 5.74 13.81
N GLY A 114 1.83 4.85 13.29
CA GLY A 114 1.93 3.45 13.70
C GLY A 114 0.89 2.52 13.04
N LEU A 115 0.12 3.01 12.07
CA LEU A 115 -0.90 2.27 11.33
C LEU A 115 -0.31 1.57 10.09
N ASN A 116 0.89 0.98 10.24
CA ASN A 116 1.63 0.37 9.14
C ASN A 116 0.85 -0.74 8.45
N GLU A 117 0.27 -1.67 9.22
CA GLU A 117 -0.51 -2.78 8.66
C GLU A 117 -1.74 -2.27 7.90
N THR A 118 -2.43 -1.23 8.41
CA THR A 118 -3.54 -0.59 7.71
C THR A 118 -3.09 0.02 6.38
N ALA A 119 -1.94 0.70 6.36
CA ALA A 119 -1.36 1.23 5.14
C ALA A 119 -1.02 0.11 4.14
N GLN A 120 -0.41 -0.99 4.59
CA GLN A 120 -0.09 -2.15 3.75
C GLN A 120 -1.35 -2.75 3.13
N ARG A 121 -2.38 -3.04 3.94
CA ARG A 121 -3.64 -3.63 3.47
C ARG A 121 -4.36 -2.72 2.47
N ALA A 122 -4.41 -1.42 2.75
CA ALA A 122 -5.01 -0.44 1.84
C ALA A 122 -4.24 -0.35 0.51
N THR A 123 -2.90 -0.33 0.55
CA THR A 123 -2.07 -0.34 -0.66
C THR A 123 -2.20 -1.65 -1.44
N LEU A 124 -2.25 -2.81 -0.76
CA LEU A 124 -2.46 -4.10 -1.42
C LEU A 124 -3.81 -4.13 -2.14
N HIS A 125 -4.86 -3.63 -1.49
CA HIS A 125 -6.16 -3.50 -2.14
C HIS A 125 -6.09 -2.60 -3.38
N LEU A 126 -5.43 -1.45 -3.28
CA LEU A 126 -5.22 -0.54 -4.41
C LEU A 126 -4.47 -1.20 -5.57
N LEU A 127 -3.38 -1.92 -5.31
CA LEU A 127 -2.57 -2.56 -6.35
C LEU A 127 -3.27 -3.78 -6.98
N ILE A 128 -4.04 -4.54 -6.21
CA ILE A 128 -4.68 -5.78 -6.69
C ILE A 128 -6.03 -5.51 -7.38
N VAL A 129 -6.82 -4.58 -6.84
CA VAL A 129 -8.18 -4.28 -7.30
C VAL A 129 -8.24 -3.00 -8.12
N GLY A 130 -7.37 -2.02 -7.85
CA GLY A 130 -7.32 -0.77 -8.62
C GLY A 130 -6.79 -0.94 -10.05
N ASP A 131 -6.24 -2.11 -10.40
CA ASP A 131 -5.71 -2.44 -11.73
C ASP A 131 -6.82 -2.69 -12.80
N HIS A 132 -8.06 -2.30 -12.53
CA HIS A 132 -9.19 -2.43 -13.46
C HIS A 132 -9.25 -1.36 -14.57
N GLU A 133 -8.22 -0.54 -14.74
CA GLU A 133 -8.09 0.40 -15.86
C GLU A 133 -6.86 0.09 -16.73
N ASN A 134 -6.94 -1.01 -17.51
CA ASN A 134 -6.34 -1.13 -18.85
C ASN A 134 -6.93 -2.30 -19.64
#